data_AF-A0A940C042-F1
#
_entry.id   AF-A0A940C042-F1
#
_cell.length_a   1.000
_cell.length_b   1.000
_cell.length_c   1.000
_cell.angle_alpha   90.00
_cell.angle_beta   90.00
_cell.angle_gamma   90.00
#
_symmetry.space_group_name_H-M   'P 1'
#
loop_
_entity.id
_entity.type
_entity.pdbx_description
1 polymer ?
#
loop_
_entity_poly.entity_id
_entity_poly.type
_entity_poly.pdbx_seq_one_letter_code
_entity_poly.pdbx_strand_id
1 'polypeptide(L)'
;MKMKKLLCALLAAALVTACFCLAEEGADPAEAFAGRWADPYYGRATLTIMPGREAGGLFDISIVWGSSASSSGVWLMTGVWDAENGRLEYENGVMKDVTYDEQGVASEEIIWDDAVGFFALDGDVLLWNDSREERSAEFRLQKIVMPAPEPETFARDFFGVVAGVERGTAGSSLKMAIAARDVVRFALDNILWTVDAEAMRGNLLAAWESLSDSERDLFGENFFDGVAALIDEAFSDYASVEGLFEDAGAGEDMRWLAQDRAAAVSWEALLGGMAMIDE
;
A
#
# COMPACT_ATOMS: atom_id res chain seq x y z
N MET A 1 15.26 15.81 24.96
CA MET A 1 16.12 16.73 24.16
C MET A 1 16.98 16.03 23.09
N LYS A 2 17.18 14.70 23.12
CA LYS A 2 17.87 13.96 22.05
C LYS A 2 16.98 13.61 20.83
N MET A 3 15.68 13.36 21.03
CA MET A 3 14.71 13.13 19.94
C MET A 3 14.69 14.25 18.89
N LYS A 4 14.66 15.53 19.32
CA LYS A 4 14.67 16.68 18.40
C LYS A 4 15.88 16.74 17.46
N LYS A 5 17.02 16.14 17.83
CA LYS A 5 18.23 16.13 16.98
C LYS A 5 18.26 14.95 16.00
N LEU A 6 17.68 13.80 16.36
CA LEU A 6 17.50 12.69 15.41
C LEU A 6 16.42 13.04 14.38
N LEU A 7 15.31 13.65 14.82
CA LEU A 7 14.24 14.10 13.93
C LEU A 7 14.74 15.11 12.89
N CYS A 8 15.58 16.07 13.27
CA CYS A 8 16.17 17.03 12.31
C CYS A 8 17.11 16.40 11.28
N ALA A 9 17.73 15.25 11.58
CA ALA A 9 18.63 14.57 10.65
C ALA A 9 17.87 13.65 9.68
N LEU A 10 16.81 12.96 10.15
CA LEU A 10 15.90 12.21 9.28
C LEU A 10 15.03 13.14 8.43
N LEU A 11 14.53 14.26 8.98
CA LEU A 11 13.85 15.29 8.20
C LEU A 11 14.75 15.86 7.12
N ALA A 12 16.06 16.00 7.32
CA ALA A 12 16.96 16.53 6.30
C ALA A 12 17.19 15.57 5.13
N ALA A 13 17.07 14.25 5.34
CA ALA A 13 17.10 13.26 4.26
C ALA A 13 15.74 13.15 3.52
N ALA A 14 14.63 13.32 4.24
CA ALA A 14 13.30 13.44 3.63
C ALA A 14 13.08 14.80 2.91
N LEU A 15 13.74 15.87 3.36
CA LEU A 15 13.62 17.22 2.79
C LEU A 15 14.33 17.37 1.43
N VAL A 16 15.22 16.46 1.04
CA VAL A 16 15.81 16.51 -0.31
C VAL A 16 14.88 15.88 -1.36
N THR A 17 13.82 15.18 -0.93
CA THR A 17 12.69 14.78 -1.79
C THR A 17 11.51 15.75 -1.65
N ALA A 18 11.40 16.49 -0.55
CA ALA A 18 10.40 17.55 -0.38
C ALA A 18 10.90 18.92 -0.91
N CYS A 19 11.20 19.00 -2.21
CA CYS A 19 11.25 20.27 -2.92
C CYS A 19 9.88 20.52 -3.59
N PHE A 20 8.84 20.71 -2.77
CA PHE A 20 7.54 21.17 -3.24
C PHE A 20 6.98 22.16 -2.20
N CYS A 21 7.28 23.43 -2.43
CA CYS A 21 6.81 24.54 -1.60
C CYS A 21 5.46 25.04 -2.11
N LEU A 22 4.42 24.75 -1.31
CA LEU A 22 3.27 25.61 -0.98
C LEU A 22 2.68 26.50 -2.08
N ALA A 23 1.64 25.94 -2.70
CA ALA A 23 0.35 26.61 -2.85
C ALA A 23 -0.74 25.56 -2.57
N GLU A 24 -1.96 25.96 -2.23
CA GLU A 24 -3.12 25.05 -2.29
C GLU A 24 -3.50 24.82 -3.78
N GLU A 25 -2.50 24.38 -4.58
CA GLU A 25 -2.45 24.20 -6.03
C GLU A 25 -2.16 22.73 -6.36
N GLY A 26 -3.06 22.11 -7.12
CA GLY A 26 -2.74 21.08 -8.12
C GLY A 26 -2.31 19.71 -7.58
N ALA A 27 -3.16 19.05 -6.79
CA ALA A 27 -3.09 17.58 -6.70
C ALA A 27 -2.99 17.04 -8.13
N ASP A 28 -2.01 16.14 -8.37
CA ASP A 28 -1.81 15.58 -9.71
C ASP A 28 -3.14 14.94 -10.14
N PRO A 29 -3.77 15.39 -11.24
CA PRO A 29 -5.05 14.83 -11.68
C PRO A 29 -4.99 13.30 -11.86
N ALA A 30 -3.80 12.74 -12.10
CA ALA A 30 -3.59 11.31 -12.17
C ALA A 30 -3.84 10.58 -10.84
N GLU A 31 -3.62 11.23 -9.69
CA GLU A 31 -3.90 10.67 -8.36
C GLU A 31 -5.40 10.38 -8.14
N ALA A 32 -6.29 11.04 -8.88
CA ALA A 32 -7.72 10.76 -8.81
C ALA A 32 -8.05 9.30 -9.20
N PHE A 33 -7.24 8.70 -10.08
CA PHE A 33 -7.38 7.32 -10.53
C PHE A 33 -6.87 6.31 -9.50
N ALA A 34 -5.87 6.67 -8.70
CA ALA A 34 -5.30 5.77 -7.70
C ALA A 34 -6.38 5.35 -6.69
N GLY A 35 -6.45 4.04 -6.43
CA GLY A 35 -7.37 3.46 -5.47
C GLY A 35 -7.89 2.10 -5.88
N ARG A 36 -8.85 1.61 -5.09
CA ARG A 36 -9.64 0.42 -5.43
C ARG A 36 -10.98 0.85 -5.98
N TRP A 37 -11.44 0.12 -6.98
CA TRP A 37 -12.68 0.37 -7.68
C TRP A 37 -13.45 -0.95 -7.78
N ALA A 38 -14.77 -0.89 -7.75
CA ALA A 38 -15.60 -2.08 -7.92
C ALA A 38 -16.83 -1.79 -8.77
N ASP A 39 -17.30 -2.83 -9.43
CA ASP A 39 -18.60 -2.80 -10.10
C ASP A 39 -19.72 -2.80 -9.04
N PRO A 40 -20.51 -1.71 -8.92
CA PRO A 40 -21.56 -1.62 -7.91
C PRO A 40 -22.79 -2.47 -8.25
N TYR A 41 -22.94 -2.92 -9.51
CA TYR A 41 -24.16 -3.59 -9.97
C TYR A 41 -24.10 -5.10 -9.77
N TYR A 42 -23.01 -5.74 -10.19
CA TYR A 42 -22.86 -7.19 -10.07
C TYR A 42 -21.87 -7.60 -8.98
N GLY A 43 -21.01 -6.69 -8.51
CA GLY A 43 -20.02 -6.97 -7.47
C GLY A 43 -19.00 -8.04 -7.87
N ARG A 44 -18.79 -8.24 -9.18
CA ARG A 44 -17.92 -9.29 -9.72
C ARG A 44 -16.53 -8.79 -10.08
N ALA A 45 -16.43 -7.51 -10.41
CA ALA A 45 -15.18 -6.87 -10.80
C ALA A 45 -14.62 -6.05 -9.64
N THR A 46 -13.35 -6.25 -9.35
CA THR A 46 -12.55 -5.30 -8.57
C THR A 46 -11.36 -4.87 -9.40
N LEU A 47 -11.05 -3.58 -9.35
CA LEU A 47 -9.95 -2.97 -10.05
C LEU A 47 -9.09 -2.22 -9.04
N THR A 48 -7.78 -2.35 -9.16
CA THR A 48 -6.79 -1.66 -8.33
C THR A 48 -5.88 -0.86 -9.24
N ILE A 49 -5.76 0.44 -8.99
CA ILE A 49 -4.80 1.34 -9.64
C ILE A 49 -3.83 1.83 -8.55
N MET A 50 -2.55 1.48 -8.68
CA MET A 50 -1.50 1.92 -7.76
C MET A 50 -0.48 2.78 -8.50
N PRO A 51 0.12 3.80 -7.85
CA PRO A 51 1.30 4.47 -8.39
C PRO A 51 2.43 3.46 -8.65
N GLY A 52 3.00 3.51 -9.85
CA GLY A 52 4.12 2.67 -10.27
C GLY A 52 5.37 2.92 -9.41
N ARG A 53 6.35 2.02 -9.52
CA ARG A 53 7.64 2.16 -8.80
C ARG A 53 8.52 3.27 -9.35
N GLU A 54 8.37 3.61 -10.63
CA GLU A 54 9.19 4.61 -11.31
C GLU A 54 8.51 5.98 -11.29
N ALA A 55 9.31 7.03 -11.09
CA ALA A 55 8.83 8.40 -11.22
C ALA A 55 8.34 8.68 -12.65
N GLY A 56 7.23 9.41 -12.79
CA GLY A 56 6.76 9.87 -14.11
C GLY A 56 5.31 9.53 -14.47
N GLY A 57 4.42 9.35 -13.49
CA GLY A 57 2.99 9.17 -13.76
C GLY A 57 2.64 7.79 -14.36
N LEU A 58 3.45 6.78 -14.05
CA LEU A 58 3.12 5.37 -14.33
C LEU A 58 2.22 4.81 -13.24
N PHE A 59 1.30 3.93 -13.64
CA PHE A 59 0.37 3.27 -12.73
C PHE A 59 0.34 1.77 -13.01
N ASP A 60 0.45 0.97 -11.95
CA ASP A 60 0.21 -0.46 -12.01
C ASP A 60 -1.29 -0.72 -11.85
N ILE A 61 -1.89 -1.34 -12.86
CA ILE A 61 -3.34 -1.56 -12.91
C ILE A 61 -3.62 -3.06 -12.97
N SER A 62 -4.50 -3.52 -12.08
CA SER A 62 -4.96 -4.90 -12.03
C SER A 62 -6.48 -4.96 -11.92
N ILE A 63 -7.12 -5.80 -12.72
CA ILE A 63 -8.55 -6.08 -12.66
C ILE A 63 -8.72 -7.56 -12.35
N VAL A 64 -9.59 -7.88 -11.40
CA VAL A 64 -9.99 -9.25 -11.09
C VAL A 64 -11.50 -9.36 -11.27
N TRP A 65 -11.92 -10.32 -12.10
CA TRP A 65 -13.32 -10.64 -12.35
C TRP A 65 -13.61 -12.08 -11.93
N GLY A 66 -14.55 -12.26 -11.00
CA GLY A 66 -15.03 -13.58 -10.61
C GLY A 66 -15.83 -14.24 -11.74
N SER A 67 -15.22 -15.21 -12.43
CA SER A 67 -15.85 -15.97 -13.52
C SER A 67 -16.69 -17.14 -12.99
N SER A 68 -16.17 -17.85 -11.98
CA SER A 68 -16.87 -18.94 -11.31
C SER A 68 -16.39 -19.08 -9.86
N ALA A 69 -16.84 -20.13 -9.16
CA ALA A 69 -16.34 -20.43 -7.81
C ALA A 69 -14.86 -20.85 -7.81
N SER A 70 -14.32 -21.32 -8.94
CA SER A 70 -12.96 -21.85 -9.06
C SER A 70 -12.14 -21.17 -10.16
N SER A 71 -12.65 -20.11 -10.77
CA SER A 71 -11.92 -19.37 -11.81
C SER A 71 -12.19 -17.88 -11.79
N SER A 72 -11.17 -17.11 -12.16
CA SER A 72 -11.21 -15.65 -12.26
C SER A 72 -10.48 -15.17 -13.50
N GLY A 73 -11.04 -14.18 -14.18
CA GLY A 73 -10.28 -13.40 -15.15
C GLY A 73 -9.40 -12.38 -14.42
N VAL A 74 -8.13 -12.28 -14.81
CA VAL A 74 -7.19 -11.31 -14.27
C VAL A 74 -6.60 -10.50 -15.42
N TRP A 75 -6.76 -9.18 -15.38
CA TRP A 75 -6.14 -8.27 -16.33
C TRP A 75 -5.01 -7.51 -15.63
N LEU A 76 -3.85 -7.42 -16.28
CA LEU A 76 -2.67 -6.72 -15.80
C LEU A 76 -2.19 -5.76 -16.87
N MET A 77 -1.90 -4.52 -16.51
CA MET A 77 -1.43 -3.48 -17.43
C MET A 77 -0.68 -2.37 -16.68
N THR A 78 0.08 -1.56 -17.41
CA THR A 78 0.72 -0.35 -16.90
C THR A 78 0.14 0.87 -17.61
N GLY A 79 -0.51 1.73 -16.85
CA GLY A 79 -1.08 2.98 -17.34
C GLY A 79 -0.06 4.12 -17.31
N VAL A 80 -0.15 5.04 -18.28
CA VAL A 80 0.58 6.30 -18.33
C VAL A 80 -0.44 7.43 -18.33
N TRP A 81 -0.21 8.46 -17.50
CA TRP A 81 -1.06 9.64 -17.51
C TRP A 81 -0.93 10.44 -18.81
N ASP A 82 -2.04 10.56 -19.53
CA ASP A 82 -2.20 11.44 -20.68
C ASP A 82 -2.93 12.72 -20.24
N ALA A 83 -2.15 13.77 -20.00
CA ALA A 83 -2.67 15.07 -19.59
C ALA A 83 -3.49 15.78 -20.68
N GLU A 84 -3.28 15.46 -21.96
CA GLU A 84 -4.02 16.10 -23.06
C GLU A 84 -5.47 15.62 -23.09
N ASN A 85 -5.69 14.32 -22.88
CA ASN A 85 -7.02 13.72 -22.89
C ASN A 85 -7.61 13.47 -21.51
N GLY A 86 -6.84 13.66 -20.44
CA GLY A 86 -7.29 13.50 -19.05
C GLY A 86 -7.60 12.05 -18.69
N ARG A 87 -6.76 11.10 -19.12
CA ARG A 87 -6.98 9.64 -18.97
C ARG A 87 -5.68 8.88 -18.72
N LEU A 88 -5.80 7.66 -18.19
CA LEU A 88 -4.67 6.72 -18.13
C LEU A 88 -4.69 5.82 -19.37
N GLU A 89 -3.64 5.84 -20.18
CA GLU A 89 -3.51 5.00 -21.37
C GLU A 89 -2.56 3.83 -21.12
N TYR A 90 -2.84 2.66 -21.71
CA TYR A 90 -1.94 1.51 -21.66
C TYR A 90 -1.82 0.83 -23.02
N GLU A 91 -0.65 0.25 -23.28
CA GLU A 91 -0.34 -0.47 -24.52
C GLU A 91 0.10 -1.93 -24.27
N ASN A 92 0.11 -2.38 -23.01
CA ASN A 92 0.67 -3.66 -22.55
C ASN A 92 -0.34 -4.50 -21.77
N GLY A 93 -1.62 -4.46 -22.16
CA GLY A 93 -2.67 -5.20 -21.46
C GLY A 93 -2.55 -6.71 -21.66
N VAL A 94 -2.53 -7.43 -20.54
CA VAL A 94 -2.51 -8.90 -20.49
C VAL A 94 -3.74 -9.41 -19.77
N MET A 95 -4.43 -10.40 -20.34
CA MET A 95 -5.51 -11.13 -19.67
C MET A 95 -5.11 -12.58 -19.44
N LYS A 96 -5.33 -13.02 -18.21
CA LYS A 96 -5.14 -14.39 -17.75
C LYS A 96 -6.47 -14.95 -17.29
N ASP A 97 -6.73 -16.22 -17.60
CA ASP A 97 -7.69 -17.01 -16.84
C ASP A 97 -6.94 -17.74 -15.73
N VAL A 98 -7.37 -17.55 -14.49
CA VAL A 98 -6.77 -18.16 -13.30
C VAL A 98 -7.75 -19.17 -12.75
N THR A 99 -7.38 -20.45 -12.76
CA THR A 99 -8.18 -21.56 -12.23
C THR A 99 -7.53 -22.15 -11.00
N TYR A 100 -8.33 -22.40 -9.95
CA TYR A 100 -7.89 -22.98 -8.69
C TYR A 100 -8.35 -24.43 -8.58
N ASP A 101 -7.44 -25.32 -8.18
CA ASP A 101 -7.77 -26.70 -7.88
C ASP A 101 -8.40 -26.88 -6.48
N GLU A 102 -8.77 -28.11 -6.12
CA GLU A 102 -9.37 -28.44 -4.82
C GLU A 102 -8.42 -28.20 -3.63
N GLN A 103 -7.12 -28.05 -3.89
CA GLN A 103 -6.09 -27.73 -2.90
C GLN A 103 -5.83 -26.22 -2.81
N GLY A 104 -6.52 -25.41 -3.63
CA GLY A 104 -6.33 -23.97 -3.72
C GLY A 104 -5.09 -23.56 -4.52
N VAL A 105 -4.46 -24.49 -5.24
CA VAL A 105 -3.32 -24.17 -6.11
C VAL A 105 -3.82 -23.53 -7.39
N ALA A 106 -3.25 -22.39 -7.75
CA ALA A 106 -3.59 -21.65 -8.96
C ALA A 106 -2.85 -22.21 -10.19
N SER A 107 -3.56 -22.24 -11.31
CA SER A 107 -3.01 -22.40 -12.66
C SER A 107 -3.43 -21.20 -13.51
N GLU A 108 -2.54 -20.74 -14.38
CA GLU A 108 -2.75 -19.54 -15.20
C GLU A 108 -2.67 -19.88 -16.69
N GLU A 109 -3.61 -19.37 -17.48
CA GLU A 109 -3.57 -19.39 -18.95
C GLU A 109 -3.62 -17.95 -19.47
N ILE A 110 -2.61 -17.54 -20.24
CA ILE A 110 -2.63 -16.25 -20.94
C ILE A 110 -3.57 -16.38 -22.14
N ILE A 111 -4.66 -15.62 -22.13
CA ILE A 111 -5.63 -15.60 -23.23
C ILE A 111 -5.18 -14.60 -24.31
N TRP A 112 -4.63 -13.46 -23.89
CA TRP A 112 -4.00 -12.46 -24.76
C TRP A 112 -3.07 -11.55 -23.96
N ASP A 113 -2.11 -10.92 -24.65
CA ASP A 113 -1.04 -10.10 -24.06
C ASP A 113 -0.71 -8.83 -24.87
N ASP A 114 -1.64 -8.38 -25.72
CA ASP A 114 -1.45 -7.28 -26.66
C ASP A 114 -2.60 -6.27 -26.65
N ALA A 115 -3.35 -6.17 -25.54
CA ALA A 115 -4.43 -5.21 -25.45
C ALA A 115 -3.90 -3.78 -25.26
N VAL A 116 -4.62 -2.86 -25.87
CA VAL A 116 -4.42 -1.42 -25.71
C VAL A 116 -5.73 -0.81 -25.24
N GLY A 117 -5.67 0.23 -24.44
CA GLY A 117 -6.88 0.80 -23.87
C GLY A 117 -6.63 2.01 -23.00
N PHE A 118 -7.67 2.44 -22.30
CA PHE A 118 -7.57 3.55 -21.37
C PHE A 118 -8.60 3.48 -20.24
N PHE A 119 -8.32 4.26 -19.19
CA PHE A 119 -9.25 4.56 -18.11
C PHE A 119 -9.53 6.05 -18.07
N ALA A 120 -10.80 6.42 -17.92
CA ALA A 120 -11.24 7.81 -17.81
C ALA A 120 -12.22 7.98 -16.65
N LEU A 121 -12.27 9.18 -16.07
CA LEU A 121 -13.24 9.53 -15.03
C LEU A 121 -14.42 10.31 -15.62
N ASP A 122 -15.63 9.88 -15.26
CA ASP A 122 -16.90 10.58 -15.50
C ASP A 122 -17.52 10.92 -14.13
N GLY A 123 -17.05 12.03 -13.54
CA GLY A 123 -17.27 12.33 -12.13
C GLY A 123 -16.57 11.29 -11.24
N ASP A 124 -17.31 10.64 -10.34
CA ASP A 124 -16.80 9.61 -9.43
C ASP A 124 -16.85 8.19 -10.01
N VAL A 125 -17.13 8.08 -11.32
CA VAL A 125 -17.21 6.79 -12.02
C VAL A 125 -15.98 6.60 -12.88
N LEU A 126 -15.27 5.50 -12.66
CA LEU A 126 -14.18 5.06 -13.52
C LEU A 126 -14.74 4.24 -14.68
N LEU A 127 -14.43 4.69 -15.89
CA LEU A 127 -14.76 4.03 -17.15
C LEU A 127 -13.52 3.31 -17.67
N TRP A 128 -13.71 2.10 -18.19
CA TRP A 128 -12.66 1.29 -18.80
C TRP A 128 -12.98 1.07 -20.29
N ASN A 129 -11.99 1.22 -21.16
CA ASN A 129 -12.11 0.87 -22.57
C ASN A 129 -10.89 0.06 -22.99
N ASP A 130 -11.13 -1.14 -23.50
CA ASP A 130 -10.11 -2.12 -23.88
C ASP A 130 -10.33 -2.61 -25.31
N SER A 131 -9.25 -2.77 -26.08
CA SER A 131 -9.31 -3.18 -27.48
C SER A 131 -9.67 -4.67 -27.69
N ARG A 132 -9.56 -5.50 -26.65
CA ARG A 132 -9.83 -6.95 -26.67
C ARG A 132 -11.10 -7.33 -25.93
N GLU A 133 -11.54 -6.52 -24.95
CA GLU A 133 -12.73 -6.77 -24.14
C GLU A 133 -13.90 -5.85 -24.56
N GLU A 134 -14.79 -6.34 -25.44
CA GLU A 134 -15.93 -5.56 -25.94
C GLU A 134 -16.85 -5.03 -24.82
N ARG A 135 -16.96 -5.77 -23.71
CA ARG A 135 -17.79 -5.39 -22.57
C ARG A 135 -17.15 -4.34 -21.67
N SER A 136 -15.88 -4.04 -21.84
CA SER A 136 -15.17 -3.04 -21.03
C SER A 136 -15.89 -1.70 -21.04
N ALA A 137 -16.39 -1.28 -22.21
CA ALA A 137 -17.10 -0.01 -22.41
C ALA A 137 -18.43 0.12 -21.63
N GLU A 138 -19.00 -0.99 -21.16
CA GLU A 138 -20.20 -1.00 -20.32
C GLU A 138 -19.86 -0.90 -18.83
N PHE A 139 -18.59 -1.12 -18.45
CA PHE A 139 -18.18 -1.10 -17.06
C PHE A 139 -18.10 0.32 -16.52
N ARG A 140 -18.80 0.49 -15.39
CA ARG A 140 -18.85 1.71 -14.60
C ARG A 140 -18.45 1.34 -13.19
N LEU A 141 -17.21 1.62 -12.84
CA LEU A 141 -16.64 1.23 -11.55
C LEU A 141 -16.74 2.40 -10.58
N GLN A 142 -17.07 2.12 -9.33
CA GLN A 142 -17.10 3.11 -8.25
C GLN A 142 -15.92 2.92 -7.32
N LYS A 143 -15.37 4.03 -6.82
CA LYS A 143 -14.26 4.00 -5.88
C LYS A 143 -14.71 3.34 -4.57
N ILE A 144 -13.96 2.34 -4.12
CA ILE A 144 -14.13 1.76 -2.79
C ILE A 144 -13.43 2.68 -1.79
N VAL A 145 -14.22 3.29 -0.92
CA VAL A 145 -13.68 4.06 0.21
C VAL A 145 -13.46 3.10 1.37
N MET A 146 -12.19 2.83 1.68
CA MET A 146 -11.82 2.07 2.86
C MET A 146 -11.88 2.99 4.08
N PRO A 147 -12.61 2.63 5.15
CA PRO A 147 -12.58 3.42 6.37
C PRO A 147 -11.18 3.38 6.98
N ALA A 148 -10.74 4.49 7.55
CA ALA A 148 -9.53 4.51 8.36
C ALA A 148 -9.69 3.54 9.54
N PRO A 149 -8.63 2.81 9.94
CA PRO A 149 -8.69 2.00 11.15
C PRO A 149 -9.06 2.87 12.34
N GLU A 150 -9.91 2.36 13.22
CA GLU A 150 -10.30 3.06 14.45
C GLU A 150 -9.08 3.28 15.37
N PRO A 151 -9.09 4.31 16.23
CA PRO A 151 -7.99 4.60 17.14
C PRO A 151 -7.56 3.39 17.99
N GLU A 152 -8.49 2.59 18.49
CA GLU A 152 -8.18 1.39 19.29
C GLU A 152 -7.42 0.33 18.48
N THR A 153 -7.70 0.24 17.18
CA THR A 153 -7.02 -0.68 16.26
C THR A 153 -5.59 -0.22 16.02
N PHE A 154 -5.35 1.08 15.79
CA PHE A 154 -3.97 1.61 15.75
C PHE A 154 -3.23 1.42 17.07
N ALA A 155 -3.87 1.72 18.20
CA ALA A 155 -3.24 1.60 19.52
C ALA A 155 -2.79 0.15 19.81
N ARG A 156 -3.62 -0.85 19.46
CA ARG A 156 -3.33 -2.26 19.70
C ARG A 156 -2.36 -2.84 18.66
N ASP A 157 -2.69 -2.73 17.38
CA ASP A 157 -2.07 -3.54 16.32
C ASP A 157 -0.89 -2.84 15.65
N PHE A 158 -0.72 -1.54 15.88
CA PHE A 158 0.43 -0.79 15.42
C PHE A 158 1.30 -0.30 16.58
N PHE A 159 0.79 0.62 17.40
CA PHE A 159 1.57 1.20 18.49
C PHE A 159 1.97 0.17 19.54
N GLY A 160 1.04 -0.68 19.98
CA GLY A 160 1.28 -1.72 20.97
C GLY A 160 2.28 -2.78 20.50
N VAL A 161 2.24 -3.15 19.23
CA VAL A 161 3.20 -4.09 18.61
C VAL A 161 4.63 -3.55 18.71
N VAL A 162 4.82 -2.27 18.35
CA VAL A 162 6.14 -1.64 18.38
C VAL A 162 6.61 -1.32 19.81
N ALA A 163 5.73 -0.80 20.66
CA ALA A 163 6.04 -0.51 22.07
C ALA A 163 6.33 -1.78 22.89
N GLY A 164 5.75 -2.92 22.51
CA GLY A 164 5.95 -4.22 23.16
C GLY A 164 7.35 -4.84 22.94
N VAL A 165 8.20 -4.25 22.09
CA VAL A 165 9.55 -4.76 21.83
C VAL A 165 10.48 -4.41 23.00
N GLU A 166 10.83 -5.41 23.81
CA GLU A 166 11.75 -5.25 24.94
C GLU A 166 13.22 -5.15 24.49
N ARG A 167 13.84 -3.98 24.68
CA ARG A 167 15.26 -3.74 24.36
C ARG A 167 16.22 -4.30 25.40
N GLY A 168 17.47 -4.52 24.96
CA GLY A 168 18.59 -4.93 25.82
C GLY A 168 18.51 -6.39 26.31
N THR A 169 17.53 -7.15 25.82
CA THR A 169 17.37 -8.57 26.10
C THR A 169 17.90 -9.41 24.95
N ALA A 170 18.30 -10.65 25.26
CA ALA A 170 18.60 -11.64 24.23
C ALA A 170 17.33 -11.87 23.37
N GLY A 171 17.48 -11.79 22.05
CA GLY A 171 16.37 -11.93 21.10
C GLY A 171 15.60 -10.64 20.80
N SER A 172 16.05 -9.48 21.28
CA SER A 172 15.44 -8.19 20.92
C SER A 172 15.40 -7.93 19.41
N SER A 173 16.43 -8.33 18.65
CA SER A 173 16.44 -8.25 17.19
C SER A 173 15.38 -9.14 16.52
N LEU A 174 15.13 -10.33 17.06
CA LEU A 174 14.09 -11.24 16.56
C LEU A 174 12.69 -10.67 16.82
N LYS A 175 12.48 -10.06 18.01
CA LYS A 175 11.23 -9.35 18.33
C LYS A 175 11.01 -8.15 17.41
N MET A 176 12.07 -7.41 17.04
CA MET A 176 11.98 -6.31 16.06
C MET A 176 11.59 -6.83 14.67
N ALA A 177 12.12 -7.96 14.22
CA ALA A 177 11.74 -8.56 12.94
C ALA A 177 10.26 -8.98 12.91
N ILE A 178 9.76 -9.60 13.99
CA ILE A 178 8.33 -9.92 14.10
C ILE A 178 7.48 -8.65 14.06
N ALA A 179 7.84 -7.63 14.84
CA ALA A 179 7.14 -6.35 14.83
C ALA A 179 7.15 -5.68 13.46
N ALA A 180 8.27 -5.71 12.73
CA ALA A 180 8.37 -5.21 11.37
C ALA A 180 7.39 -5.90 10.42
N ARG A 181 7.36 -7.24 10.43
CA ARG A 181 6.40 -8.03 9.65
C ARG A 181 4.95 -7.68 10.02
N ASP A 182 4.64 -7.62 11.30
CA ASP A 182 3.29 -7.35 11.81
C ASP A 182 2.81 -5.94 11.43
N VAL A 183 3.68 -4.93 11.49
CA VAL A 183 3.36 -3.55 11.10
C VAL A 183 3.08 -3.44 9.60
N VAL A 184 3.89 -4.07 8.75
CA VAL A 184 3.63 -4.07 7.30
C VAL A 184 2.34 -4.81 6.98
N ARG A 185 2.09 -5.94 7.64
CA ARG A 185 0.83 -6.69 7.51
C ARG A 185 -0.37 -5.86 7.94
N PHE A 186 -0.27 -5.16 9.07
CA PHE A 186 -1.30 -4.24 9.53
C PHE A 186 -1.62 -3.17 8.49
N ALA A 187 -0.58 -2.56 7.90
CA ALA A 187 -0.75 -1.53 6.88
C ALA A 187 -1.44 -2.10 5.62
N LEU A 188 -1.04 -3.29 5.18
CA LEU A 188 -1.62 -3.97 4.02
C LEU A 188 -3.07 -4.43 4.27
N ASP A 189 -3.34 -5.07 5.40
CA ASP A 189 -4.66 -5.62 5.76
C ASP A 189 -5.73 -4.51 5.85
N ASN A 190 -5.30 -3.30 6.23
CA ASN A 190 -6.15 -2.10 6.26
C ASN A 190 -6.07 -1.26 4.99
N ILE A 191 -5.23 -1.66 4.01
CA ILE A 191 -5.09 -1.01 2.71
C ILE A 191 -4.85 0.50 2.86
N LEU A 192 -3.92 0.87 3.76
CA LEU A 192 -3.78 2.25 4.23
C LEU A 192 -3.51 3.26 3.11
N TRP A 193 -2.92 2.84 1.99
CA TRP A 193 -2.71 3.69 0.82
C TRP A 193 -4.01 4.17 0.14
N THR A 194 -5.17 3.60 0.47
CA THR A 194 -6.48 4.02 -0.05
C THR A 194 -7.32 4.80 0.94
N VAL A 195 -6.84 4.93 2.18
CA VAL A 195 -7.59 5.57 3.26
C VAL A 195 -7.48 7.09 3.12
N ASP A 196 -8.55 7.80 3.47
CA ASP A 196 -8.53 9.26 3.59
C ASP A 196 -7.46 9.72 4.59
N ALA A 197 -6.52 10.55 4.13
CA ALA A 197 -5.35 10.93 4.91
C ALA A 197 -5.72 11.73 6.17
N GLU A 198 -6.77 12.56 6.11
CA GLU A 198 -7.23 13.35 7.26
C GLU A 198 -7.87 12.45 8.34
N ALA A 199 -8.76 11.54 7.93
CA ALA A 199 -9.35 10.55 8.82
C ALA A 199 -8.28 9.63 9.45
N MET A 200 -7.33 9.16 8.64
CA MET A 200 -6.19 8.36 9.13
C MET A 200 -5.36 9.12 10.16
N ARG A 201 -5.02 10.39 9.87
CA ARG A 201 -4.30 11.26 10.80
C ARG A 201 -5.04 11.44 12.12
N GLY A 202 -6.34 11.75 12.05
CA GLY A 202 -7.18 11.93 13.24
C GLY A 202 -7.19 10.68 14.11
N ASN A 203 -7.34 9.50 13.50
CA ASN A 203 -7.36 8.24 14.22
C ASN A 203 -5.99 7.84 14.79
N LEU A 204 -4.90 8.08 14.05
CA LEU A 204 -3.54 7.88 14.52
C LEU A 204 -3.21 8.78 15.73
N LEU A 205 -3.58 10.06 15.69
CA LEU A 205 -3.37 10.99 16.79
C LEU A 205 -4.16 10.57 18.03
N ALA A 206 -5.44 10.23 17.87
CA ALA A 206 -6.26 9.74 18.97
C ALA A 206 -5.69 8.46 19.60
N ALA A 207 -5.18 7.54 18.77
CA ALA A 207 -4.52 6.33 19.22
C ALA A 207 -3.24 6.66 20.01
N TRP A 208 -2.39 7.56 19.50
CA TRP A 208 -1.18 8.02 20.17
C TRP A 208 -1.47 8.66 21.54
N GLU A 209 -2.48 9.52 21.63
CA GLU A 209 -2.90 10.18 22.87
C GLU A 209 -3.48 9.20 23.90
N SER A 210 -4.00 8.05 23.45
CA SER A 210 -4.52 7.01 24.34
C SER A 210 -3.42 6.21 25.06
N LEU A 211 -2.18 6.26 24.56
CA LEU A 211 -1.04 5.53 25.11
C LEU A 211 -0.50 6.18 26.40
N SER A 212 -0.08 5.34 27.34
CA SER A 212 0.66 5.81 28.51
C SER A 212 2.00 6.45 28.11
N ASP A 213 2.55 7.30 28.99
CA ASP A 213 3.87 7.92 28.75
C ASP A 213 4.96 6.85 28.52
N SER A 214 4.89 5.73 29.25
CA SER A 214 5.84 4.63 29.09
C SER A 214 5.71 3.93 27.74
N GLU A 215 4.51 3.77 27.21
CA GLU A 215 4.29 3.16 25.89
C GLU A 215 4.78 4.09 24.77
N ARG A 216 4.53 5.40 24.89
CA ARG A 216 5.04 6.40 23.93
C ARG A 216 6.57 6.45 23.90
N ASP A 217 7.21 6.39 25.06
CA ASP A 217 8.67 6.34 25.17
C ASP A 217 9.22 5.06 24.52
N LEU A 218 8.64 3.89 24.83
CA LEU A 218 9.04 2.61 24.25
C LEU A 218 8.83 2.58 22.72
N PHE A 219 7.70 3.09 22.24
CA PHE A 219 7.42 3.22 20.81
C PHE A 219 8.50 4.08 20.14
N GLY A 220 8.77 5.27 20.67
CA GLY A 220 9.76 6.20 20.10
C GLY A 220 11.17 5.60 20.08
N GLU A 221 11.54 4.83 21.11
CA GLU A 221 12.81 4.12 21.13
C GLU A 221 12.85 3.04 20.04
N ASN A 222 11.79 2.24 19.89
CA ASN A 222 11.77 1.05 19.03
C ASN A 222 11.50 1.33 17.55
N PHE A 223 10.73 2.37 17.23
CA PHE A 223 10.20 2.58 15.90
C PHE A 223 11.27 2.99 14.89
N PHE A 224 11.83 4.20 15.02
CA PHE A 224 12.67 4.80 13.97
C PHE A 224 13.99 4.04 13.75
N ASP A 225 14.76 3.80 14.81
CA ASP A 225 16.08 3.14 14.72
C ASP A 225 15.99 1.60 14.71
N GLY A 226 14.78 1.04 14.69
CA GLY A 226 14.54 -0.40 14.81
C GLY A 226 13.57 -0.90 13.76
N VAL A 227 12.28 -0.87 14.10
CA VAL A 227 11.21 -1.46 13.27
C VAL A 227 11.14 -0.82 11.89
N ALA A 228 11.08 0.52 11.80
CA ALA A 228 10.94 1.23 10.54
C ALA A 228 12.16 1.02 9.62
N ALA A 229 13.38 1.18 10.15
CA ALA A 229 14.61 0.94 9.41
C ALA A 229 14.70 -0.50 8.87
N LEU A 230 14.23 -1.49 9.64
CA LEU A 230 14.22 -2.88 9.21
C LEU A 230 13.18 -3.16 8.10
N ILE A 231 12.02 -2.49 8.15
CA ILE A 231 11.02 -2.55 7.08
C ILE A 231 11.58 -1.93 5.79
N ASP A 232 12.18 -0.75 5.88
CA ASP A 232 12.75 -0.04 4.73
C ASP A 232 13.87 -0.87 4.06
N GLU A 233 14.74 -1.47 4.86
CA GLU A 233 15.78 -2.38 4.37
C GLU A 233 15.18 -3.62 3.70
N ALA A 234 14.11 -4.21 4.27
CA ALA A 234 13.45 -5.35 3.66
C ALA A 234 12.81 -5.03 2.30
N PHE A 235 12.22 -3.84 2.13
CA PHE A 235 11.67 -3.40 0.84
C PHE A 235 12.77 -3.05 -0.18
N SER A 236 13.93 -2.59 0.27
CA SER A 236 15.05 -2.21 -0.60
C SER A 236 15.90 -3.43 -1.01
N ASP A 237 16.31 -4.25 -0.05
CA ASP A 237 17.18 -5.42 -0.24
C ASP A 237 16.84 -6.50 0.80
N TYR A 238 15.76 -7.25 0.58
CA TYR A 238 15.35 -8.34 1.50
C TYR A 238 16.49 -9.34 1.78
N ALA A 239 17.39 -9.59 0.82
CA ALA A 239 18.49 -10.54 1.01
C ALA A 239 19.47 -10.12 2.12
N SER A 240 19.60 -8.81 2.39
CA SER A 240 20.46 -8.28 3.46
C SER A 240 19.92 -8.58 4.87
N VAL A 241 18.60 -8.76 5.00
CA VAL A 241 17.88 -8.98 6.27
C VAL A 241 17.21 -10.35 6.38
N GLU A 242 17.26 -11.16 5.32
CA GLU A 242 16.59 -12.46 5.22
C GLU A 242 16.86 -13.38 6.41
N GLY A 243 18.14 -13.57 6.77
CA GLY A 243 18.51 -14.46 7.88
C GLY A 243 17.90 -14.03 9.22
N LEU A 244 17.72 -12.72 9.44
CA LEU A 244 17.10 -12.22 10.67
C LEU A 244 15.59 -12.57 10.73
N PHE A 245 14.88 -12.42 9.61
CA PHE A 245 13.46 -12.78 9.54
C PHE A 245 13.25 -14.30 9.56
N GLU A 246 14.13 -15.09 8.94
CA GLU A 246 14.10 -16.56 9.02
C GLU A 246 14.31 -17.04 10.46
N ASP A 247 15.30 -16.51 11.18
CA ASP A 247 15.56 -16.83 12.59
C ASP A 247 14.38 -16.45 13.50
N ALA A 248 13.63 -15.41 13.12
CA ALA A 248 12.43 -14.97 13.83
C ALA A 248 11.16 -15.76 13.48
N GLY A 249 11.21 -16.67 12.48
CA GLY A 249 10.04 -17.39 11.98
C GLY A 249 9.08 -16.52 11.15
N ALA A 250 9.57 -15.40 10.62
CA ALA A 250 8.82 -14.42 9.83
C ALA A 250 9.33 -14.28 8.38
N GLY A 251 10.29 -15.12 7.97
CA GLY A 251 10.99 -15.01 6.69
C GLY A 251 10.09 -15.15 5.46
N GLU A 252 9.24 -16.17 5.42
CA GLU A 252 8.35 -16.40 4.27
C GLU A 252 7.35 -15.24 4.08
N ASP A 253 6.66 -14.87 5.16
CA ASP A 253 5.70 -13.77 5.17
C ASP A 253 6.36 -12.44 4.76
N MET A 254 7.52 -12.11 5.36
CA MET A 254 8.18 -10.84 5.06
C MET A 254 8.76 -10.82 3.64
N ARG A 255 9.28 -11.94 3.12
CA ARG A 255 9.73 -12.03 1.73
C ARG A 255 8.58 -11.74 0.76
N TRP A 256 7.39 -12.28 1.03
CA TRP A 256 6.19 -12.01 0.23
C TRP A 256 5.79 -10.53 0.33
N LEU A 257 5.71 -9.99 1.55
CA LEU A 257 5.36 -8.58 1.78
C LEU A 257 6.35 -7.63 1.09
N ALA A 258 7.66 -7.90 1.15
CA ALA A 258 8.70 -7.09 0.52
C ALA A 258 8.59 -7.04 -1.01
N GLN A 259 7.97 -8.05 -1.62
CA GLN A 259 7.72 -8.12 -3.06
C GLN A 259 6.36 -7.51 -3.45
N ASP A 260 5.42 -7.42 -2.50
CA ASP A 260 4.09 -6.84 -2.71
C ASP A 260 4.13 -5.31 -2.73
N ARG A 261 3.78 -4.73 -3.88
CA ARG A 261 3.72 -3.28 -4.05
C ARG A 261 2.67 -2.63 -3.14
N ALA A 262 1.52 -3.27 -2.95
CA ALA A 262 0.46 -2.76 -2.09
C ALA A 262 0.94 -2.63 -0.63
N ALA A 263 1.78 -3.57 -0.17
CA ALA A 263 2.39 -3.52 1.15
C ALA A 263 3.33 -2.32 1.27
N ALA A 264 4.19 -2.10 0.28
CA ALA A 264 5.12 -0.97 0.26
C ALA A 264 4.40 0.38 0.29
N VAL A 265 3.40 0.59 -0.56
CA VAL A 265 2.65 1.87 -0.58
C VAL A 265 1.79 2.05 0.67
N SER A 266 1.28 0.97 1.27
CA SER A 266 0.57 1.04 2.56
C SER A 266 1.50 1.46 3.69
N TRP A 267 2.74 0.95 3.68
CA TRP A 267 3.77 1.33 4.62
C TRP A 267 4.16 2.81 4.47
N GLU A 268 4.36 3.28 3.24
CA GLU A 268 4.61 4.70 2.94
C GLU A 268 3.46 5.60 3.43
N ALA A 269 2.20 5.19 3.20
CA ALA A 269 1.03 5.92 3.68
C ALA A 269 0.99 5.99 5.22
N LEU A 270 1.32 4.90 5.92
CA LEU A 270 1.43 4.89 7.38
C LEU A 270 2.52 5.83 7.89
N LEU A 271 3.70 5.82 7.26
CA LEU A 271 4.79 6.76 7.60
C LEU A 271 4.39 8.22 7.36
N GLY A 272 3.70 8.51 6.26
CA GLY A 272 3.15 9.83 5.98
C GLY A 272 2.15 10.28 7.05
N GLY A 273 1.26 9.38 7.47
CA GLY A 273 0.34 9.58 8.60
C GLY A 273 1.05 9.93 9.90
N MET A 274 2.14 9.21 10.20
CA MET A 274 2.95 9.39 11.41
C MET A 274 3.71 10.71 11.44
N ALA A 275 4.28 11.14 10.31
CA ALA A 275 5.04 12.38 10.22
C ALA A 275 4.21 13.62 10.61
N MET A 276 2.88 13.55 10.43
CA MET A 276 1.94 14.62 10.77
C MET A 276 1.55 14.69 12.26
N ILE A 277 1.90 13.70 13.07
CA ILE A 277 1.65 13.69 14.53
C ILE A 277 2.70 14.52 15.28
N ASP A 278 3.90 14.64 14.71
CA ASP A 278 5.03 15.36 15.31
C ASP A 278 4.99 16.90 15.11
N GLU A 279 4.05 17.39 14.29
CA GLU A 279 3.81 18.82 14.01
C GLU A 279 2.88 19.49 15.03
#